data_AF-A0A653I2B8-F1
#
_entry.id   AF-A0A653I2B8-F1
#
_cell.length_a   1.000
_cell.length_b   1.000
_cell.length_c   1.000
_cell.angle_alpha   90.00
_cell.angle_beta   90.00
_cell.angle_gamma   90.00
#
_symmetry.space_group_name_H-M   'P 1'
#
loop_
_entity.id
_entity.type
_entity.pdbx_description
1 polymer ?
#
loop_
_entity_poly.entity_id
_entity_poly.type
_entity_poly.pdbx_seq_one_letter_code
_entity_poly.pdbx_strand_id
1 'polypeptide(L)' 'MDLIFMMKERLGLFAFLFAFLLLNALLLVAIWKVKVQLPKPLLVLLTMCCTFFIFATIGFIVSTLSFGYNS' A
#
# COMPACT_ATOMS: atom_id res chain seq x y z
N MET A 1 27.58 0.47 14.15
CA MET A 1 26.29 -0.16 14.54
C MET A 1 25.17 0.62 13.87
N ASP A 2 25.06 0.60 12.53
CA ASP A 2 24.22 1.58 11.82
C ASP A 2 23.29 0.97 10.77
N LEU A 3 23.81 0.12 9.88
CA LEU A 3 22.99 -0.48 8.82
C LEU A 3 21.87 -1.41 9.33
N ILE A 4 22.11 -2.16 10.41
CA ILE A 4 21.13 -3.12 10.95
C ILE A 4 19.98 -2.39 11.68
N PHE A 5 20.27 -1.26 12.35
CA PHE A 5 19.23 -0.45 13.02
C PHE A 5 18.40 0.32 11.99
N MET A 6 19.06 0.87 10.97
CA MET A 6 18.44 1.56 9.85
C MET A 6 17.59 0.61 8.98
N MET A 7 18.03 -0.65 8.80
CA MET A 7 17.20 -1.70 8.20
C MET A 7 16.02 -2.12 9.08
N LYS A 8 16.18 -2.15 10.41
CA LYS A 8 15.13 -2.56 11.36
C LYS A 8 14.00 -1.53 11.47
N GLU A 9 14.32 -0.23 11.45
CA GLU A 9 13.32 0.84 11.38
C GLU A 9 12.60 0.86 10.02
N ARG A 10 13.35 0.68 8.91
CA ARG A 10 12.77 0.55 7.58
C ARG A 10 11.89 -0.70 7.45
N LEU A 11 12.23 -1.81 8.09
CA LEU A 11 11.42 -3.03 8.14
C LEU A 11 10.04 -2.76 8.76
N GLY A 12 9.96 -1.93 9.80
CA GLY A 12 8.70 -1.49 10.38
C GLY A 12 7.85 -0.69 9.38
N LEU A 13 8.47 0.27 8.68
CA LEU A 13 7.80 1.06 7.64
C LEU A 13 7.35 0.20 6.46
N PHE A 14 8.19 -0.72 5.97
CA PHE A 14 7.85 -1.66 4.91
C PHE A 14 6.74 -2.61 5.33
N ALA A 15 6.76 -3.13 6.56
CA ALA A 15 5.71 -3.98 7.10
C ALA A 15 4.37 -3.22 7.21
N PHE A 16 4.40 -1.96 7.64
CA PHE A 16 3.23 -1.09 7.68
C PHE A 16 2.67 -0.83 6.27
N LEU A 17 3.52 -0.44 5.32
CA LEU A 17 3.13 -0.24 3.92
C LEU A 17 2.58 -1.52 3.29
N PHE A 18 3.17 -2.67 3.61
CA PHE A 18 2.71 -3.97 3.13
C PHE A 18 1.35 -4.35 3.73
N ALA A 19 1.14 -4.14 5.03
CA ALA A 19 -0.15 -4.34 5.68
C ALA A 19 -1.23 -3.40 5.09
N PHE A 20 -0.87 -2.15 4.81
CA PHE A 20 -1.76 -1.18 4.16
C PHE A 20 -2.13 -1.61 2.74
N LEU A 21 -1.18 -2.15 1.98
CA LEU A 21 -1.40 -2.71 0.65
C LEU A 21 -2.35 -3.93 0.69
N LEU A 22 -2.14 -4.83 1.65
CA LEU A 22 -3.01 -5.98 1.91
C LEU A 22 -4.44 -5.57 2.28
N LEU A 23 -4.59 -4.55 3.12
CA LEU A 23 -5.89 -4.00 3.50
C LEU A 23 -6.65 -3.46 2.28
N ASN A 24 -5.96 -2.70 1.43
CA ASN A 24 -6.51 -2.17 0.17
C ASN A 24 -6.92 -3.30 -0.78
N ALA A 25 -6.08 -4.32 -0.94
CA ALA A 25 -6.40 -5.49 -1.76
C ALA A 25 -7.62 -6.26 -1.24
N LEU A 26 -7.71 -6.48 0.08
CA LEU A 26 -8.88 -7.09 0.73
C LEU A 26 -10.15 -6.28 0.52
N LEU A 27 -10.05 -4.94 0.64
CA LEU A 27 -11.17 -4.04 0.40
C LEU A 27 -11.66 -4.14 -1.05
N LEU A 28 -10.73 -4.18 -2.01
CA LEU A 28 -11.04 -4.36 -3.44
C LEU A 28 -11.73 -5.70 -3.70
N VAL A 29 -11.20 -6.79 -3.13
CA VAL A 29 -11.80 -8.13 -3.23
C VAL A 29 -13.18 -8.16 -2.59
N ALA A 30 -13.37 -7.53 -1.43
CA ALA A 30 -14.67 -7.44 -0.77
C ALA A 30 -15.69 -6.70 -1.63
N ILE A 31 -15.31 -5.57 -2.24
CA ILE A 31 -16.16 -4.81 -3.16
C ILE A 31 -16.57 -5.70 -4.36
N TRP A 32 -15.63 -6.44 -4.94
CA TRP A 32 -15.87 -7.27 -6.12
C TRP A 32 -16.68 -8.56 -5.82
N LYS A 33 -16.34 -9.27 -4.73
CA LYS A 33 -16.94 -10.57 -4.36
C LYS A 33 -18.29 -10.43 -3.68
N VAL A 34 -18.45 -9.43 -2.80
CA VAL A 34 -19.66 -9.31 -1.98
C VAL A 34 -20.79 -8.65 -2.76
N LYS A 35 -20.53 -8.12 -3.99
CA LYS A 35 -21.49 -7.31 -4.76
C LYS A 35 -22.26 -6.38 -3.81
N VAL A 36 -21.50 -5.68 -2.96
CA VAL A 36 -22.10 -4.79 -1.97
C VAL A 36 -23.02 -3.85 -2.75
N GLN A 37 -24.28 -3.73 -2.33
CA GLN A 37 -25.29 -2.86 -2.93
C GLN A 37 -24.97 -1.37 -2.68
N LEU A 38 -23.69 -1.01 -2.77
CA LEU A 38 -23.21 0.35 -2.73
C LEU A 38 -23.62 1.05 -4.03
N PRO A 39 -24.01 2.34 -3.95
CA PRO A 39 -24.30 3.12 -5.14
C PRO A 39 -23.08 3.08 -6.07
N LYS A 40 -23.32 2.78 -7.36
CA LYS A 40 -22.31 2.70 -8.43
C LYS A 40 -21.21 3.78 -8.36
N PRO A 41 -21.52 5.08 -8.15
CA PRO A 41 -20.46 6.10 -8.05
C PRO A 41 -19.54 5.91 -6.85
N LEU A 42 -20.06 5.44 -5.70
CA LEU A 42 -19.26 5.18 -4.51
C LEU A 42 -18.27 4.04 -4.74
N LEU A 43 -18.72 2.99 -5.46
CA LEU A 43 -17.87 1.86 -5.81
C LEU A 43 -16.72 2.28 -6.71
N VAL A 44 -16.98 3.11 -7.73
CA VAL A 44 -15.96 3.65 -8.63
C VAL A 44 -14.98 4.54 -7.88
N LEU A 45 -15.47 5.44 -7.01
CA LEU A 45 -14.63 6.33 -6.21
C LEU A 45 -13.70 5.55 -5.28
N LEU A 46 -14.25 4.54 -4.59
CA LEU A 46 -13.49 3.69 -3.67
C LEU A 46 -12.44 2.87 -4.41
N THR A 47 -12.79 2.33 -5.59
CA THR A 47 -11.85 1.59 -6.45
C THR A 47 -10.70 2.49 -6.90
N MET A 48 -11.00 3.68 -7.42
CA MET A 48 -9.97 4.66 -7.84
C MET A 48 -9.06 5.06 -6.68
N CYS A 49 -9.63 5.34 -5.51
CA CYS A 49 -8.88 5.70 -4.32
C CYS A 49 -7.93 4.57 -3.91
N CYS A 50 -8.43 3.34 -3.90
CA CYS A 50 -7.66 2.14 -3.57
C CYS A 50 -6.51 1.91 -4.56
N THR A 51 -6.76 2.06 -5.87
CA THR A 51 -5.72 1.95 -6.90
C THR A 51 -4.67 3.06 -6.76
N PHE A 52 -5.07 4.29 -6.45
CA PHE A 52 -4.14 5.40 -6.22
C PHE A 52 -3.22 5.14 -5.02
N PHE A 53 -3.79 4.68 -3.89
CA PHE A 53 -3.00 4.35 -2.70
C PHE A 53 -2.01 3.20 -2.95
N ILE A 54 -2.40 2.20 -3.74
CA ILE A 54 -1.48 1.11 -4.15
C ILE A 54 -0.32 1.68 -4.96
N PHE A 55 -0.58 2.51 -5.97
CA PHE A 55 0.47 3.12 -6.79
C PHE A 55 1.41 4.01 -5.98
N ALA A 56 0.87 4.85 -5.10
CA ALA A 56 1.65 5.70 -4.20
C ALA A 56 2.55 4.86 -3.27
N THR A 57 2.01 3.77 -2.71
CA THR A 57 2.74 2.85 -1.83
C THR A 57 3.91 2.20 -2.57
N ILE A 58 3.67 1.70 -3.79
CA ILE A 58 4.72 1.10 -4.63
C ILE A 58 5.79 2.14 -4.98
N GLY A 59 5.39 3.35 -5.39
CA GLY A 59 6.33 4.43 -5.68
C GLY A 59 7.21 4.81 -4.49
N PHE A 60 6.63 4.83 -3.28
CA PHE A 60 7.36 5.08 -2.05
C PHE A 60 8.35 3.97 -1.71
N ILE A 61 7.95 2.70 -1.89
CA ILE A 61 8.82 1.53 -1.73
C ILE A 61 10.01 1.60 -2.69
N VAL A 62 9.75 1.83 -3.98
CA VAL A 62 10.79 1.92 -5.02
C VAL A 62 11.74 3.08 -4.74
N SER A 63 11.22 4.24 -4.34
CA SER A 63 12.04 5.40 -3.98
C SER A 63 12.89 5.10 -2.75
N THR A 64 12.33 4.47 -1.72
CA THR A 64 13.05 4.10 -0.50
C THR A 64 14.14 3.07 -0.78
N LEU A 65 13.90 2.09 -1.66
CA LEU A 65 14.91 1.12 -2.08
C LEU A 65 16.02 1.78 -2.92
N SER A 66 15.68 2.71 -3.80
CA SER A 66 16.64 3.36 -4.71
C SER A 66 17.55 4.35 -3.98
N PHE A 67 16.98 5.23 -3.15
CA PHE A 67 17.76 6.20 -2.36
C PHE A 67 18.40 5.57 -1.12
N GLY A 68 17.78 4.52 -0.57
CA GLY A 68 18.23 3.87 0.64
C GLY A 68 19.40 2.90 0.47
N TYR A 69 19.74 2.52 -0.77
CA TYR A 69 20.88 1.67 -1.11
C TYR A 69 22.09 2.47 -1.63
N ASN A 70 21.88 3.75 -2.00
CA ASN A 70 22.89 4.64 -2.58
C ASN A 70 23.47 5.67 -1.59
N SER A 71 23.27 5.45 -0.28
CA SER A 71 23.87 6.23 0.81
C SER A 71 24.54 5.29 1.80
#